data_AF-A0A3B9PHK7-F1
#
_entry.id   AF-A0A3B9PHK7-F1
#
_cell.length_a   1.000
_cell.length_b   1.000
_cell.length_c   1.000
_cell.angle_alpha   90.00
_cell.angle_beta   90.00
_cell.angle_gamma   90.00
#
_symmetry.space_group_name_H-M   'P 1'
#
loop_
_entity.id
_entity.type
_entity.pdbx_description
1 polymer ?
#
loop_
_entity_poly.entity_id
_entity_poly.type
_entity_poly.pdbx_seq_one_letter_code
_entity_poly.pdbx_strand_id
1 'polypeptide(L)'
;AGAEFLAPIEVFTEQEKAAKWRPGGWQPVTYHKASNEIYLLADQREKWTHKLPSRFVFVVDGSTGKRLRRIDLGHEIDAIGVSQDASPLLYAVSATDKTLYIHDARSGAALGTVDELGRAPTLIVTPDR
;
A
#
# COMPACT_ATOMS: atom_id res chain seq x y z
N ALA A 1 -25.42 -13.69 -20.10
CA ALA A 1 -24.81 -14.31 -18.90
C ALA A 1 -24.49 -13.20 -17.91
N GLY A 2 -24.88 -13.32 -16.64
CA GLY A 2 -24.55 -12.33 -15.61
C GLY A 2 -23.07 -12.40 -15.25
N ALA A 3 -22.51 -11.32 -14.68
CA ALA A 3 -21.15 -11.34 -14.16
C ALA A 3 -21.08 -12.22 -12.91
N GLU A 4 -20.10 -13.12 -12.85
CA GLU A 4 -19.72 -13.82 -11.63
C GLU A 4 -18.64 -13.00 -10.90
N PHE A 5 -18.91 -12.63 -9.66
CA PHE A 5 -17.95 -11.91 -8.82
C PHE A 5 -17.18 -12.90 -7.94
N LEU A 6 -15.87 -12.70 -7.84
CA LEU A 6 -15.06 -13.42 -6.87
C LEU A 6 -15.43 -13.02 -5.44
N ALA A 7 -15.15 -13.90 -4.49
CA ALA A 7 -15.27 -13.58 -3.08
C ALA A 7 -14.35 -12.38 -2.72
N PRO A 8 -14.77 -11.49 -1.81
CA PRO A 8 -13.91 -10.39 -1.35
C PRO A 8 -12.63 -10.92 -0.70
N ILE A 9 -11.53 -10.20 -0.93
CA ILE A 9 -10.26 -10.45 -0.23
C ILE A 9 -10.31 -9.78 1.14
N GLU A 10 -10.26 -10.61 2.19
CA GLU A 10 -10.21 -10.16 3.58
C GLU A 10 -8.76 -10.03 4.06
N VAL A 11 -8.21 -8.82 3.99
CA VAL A 11 -6.79 -8.56 4.35
C VAL A 11 -6.53 -8.61 5.86
N PHE A 12 -7.54 -8.29 6.68
CA PHE A 12 -7.43 -8.22 8.14
C PHE A 12 -8.17 -9.38 8.79
N THR A 13 -7.58 -9.96 9.83
CA THR A 13 -8.29 -10.92 10.70
C THR A 13 -9.37 -10.23 11.51
N GLU A 14 -10.30 -11.00 12.08
CA GLU A 14 -11.33 -10.44 12.97
C GLU A 14 -10.72 -9.74 14.20
N GLN A 15 -9.59 -10.24 14.72
CA GLN A 15 -8.86 -9.61 15.81
C GLN A 15 -8.26 -8.26 15.38
N GLU A 16 -7.74 -8.15 14.16
CA GLU A 16 -7.19 -6.91 13.64
C GLU A 16 -8.27 -5.87 13.35
N LYS A 17 -9.43 -6.30 12.82
CA LYS A 17 -10.61 -5.45 12.67
C LYS A 17 -11.09 -4.92 14.02
N ALA A 18 -11.13 -5.78 15.05
CA ALA A 18 -11.45 -5.40 16.42
C ALA A 18 -10.41 -4.42 17.01
N ALA A 19 -9.12 -4.62 16.70
CA ALA A 19 -8.02 -3.71 17.02
C ALA A 19 -7.93 -2.49 16.08
N LYS A 20 -8.98 -2.25 15.29
CA LYS A 20 -9.16 -1.07 14.43
C LYS A 20 -8.14 -0.90 13.31
N TRP A 21 -7.52 -1.98 12.85
CA TRP A 21 -6.74 -1.95 11.61
C TRP A 21 -7.67 -1.72 10.42
N ARG A 22 -7.41 -0.64 9.67
CA ARG A 22 -8.21 -0.25 8.51
C ARG A 22 -7.31 0.40 7.45
N PRO A 23 -7.68 0.29 6.17
CA PRO A 23 -6.98 1.00 5.11
C PRO A 23 -7.13 2.51 5.28
N GLY A 24 -6.17 3.25 4.72
CA GLY A 24 -6.41 4.65 4.44
C GLY A 24 -5.20 5.41 3.90
N GLY A 25 -5.47 6.68 3.62
CA GLY A 25 -4.64 7.53 2.78
C GLY A 25 -5.44 7.96 1.54
N TRP A 26 -4.74 8.22 0.45
CA TRP A 26 -5.26 8.72 -0.82
C TRP A 26 -5.26 7.66 -1.93
N GLN A 27 -4.13 7.01 -2.18
CA GLN A 27 -4.05 5.81 -3.04
C GLN A 27 -3.61 4.62 -2.19
N PRO A 28 -4.54 4.00 -1.45
CA PRO A 28 -4.18 3.02 -0.43
C PRO A 28 -3.92 1.62 -1.01
N VAL A 29 -4.11 1.39 -2.32
CA VAL A 29 -3.97 0.07 -2.92
C VAL A 29 -3.17 0.14 -4.21
N THR A 30 -2.26 -0.82 -4.39
CA THR A 30 -1.56 -1.07 -5.65
C THR A 30 -1.39 -2.59 -5.86
N TYR A 31 -1.01 -2.99 -7.07
CA TYR A 31 -0.93 -4.40 -7.46
C TYR A 31 0.29 -4.65 -8.32
N HIS A 32 1.01 -5.73 -8.02
CA HIS A 32 2.11 -6.22 -8.84
C HIS A 32 1.67 -7.45 -9.63
N LYS A 33 1.68 -7.33 -10.97
CA LYS A 33 1.09 -8.34 -11.86
C LYS A 33 1.84 -9.67 -11.83
N ALA A 34 3.16 -9.62 -11.98
CA ALA A 34 3.95 -10.83 -12.16
C ALA A 34 4.00 -11.72 -10.91
N SER A 35 3.95 -11.12 -9.71
CA SER A 35 3.89 -11.88 -8.45
C SER A 35 2.46 -12.12 -7.96
N ASN A 36 1.44 -11.56 -8.61
CA ASN A 36 0.05 -11.59 -8.16
C ASN A 36 -0.09 -11.10 -6.71
N GLU A 37 0.51 -9.96 -6.39
CA GLU A 37 0.52 -9.41 -5.03
C GLU A 37 -0.24 -8.10 -4.95
N ILE A 38 -1.19 -8.01 -4.02
CA ILE A 38 -1.90 -6.78 -3.66
C ILE A 38 -1.21 -6.15 -2.46
N TYR A 39 -0.94 -4.85 -2.55
CA TYR A 39 -0.35 -4.04 -1.49
C TYR A 39 -1.42 -3.09 -0.97
N LEU A 40 -1.69 -3.14 0.33
CA LEU A 40 -2.73 -2.35 0.99
C LEU A 40 -2.15 -1.50 2.11
N LEU A 41 -2.17 -0.19 1.94
CA LEU A 41 -1.77 0.82 2.90
C LEU A 41 -2.81 0.91 4.03
N ALA A 42 -2.38 0.72 5.27
CA ALA A 42 -3.26 0.63 6.42
C ALA A 42 -2.58 1.00 7.74
N ASP A 43 -3.42 1.34 8.71
CA ASP A 43 -2.99 1.61 10.09
C ASP A 43 -4.14 1.33 11.06
N GLN A 44 -3.86 1.40 12.36
CA GLN A 44 -4.90 1.45 13.37
C GLN A 44 -5.54 2.83 13.38
N ARG A 45 -6.85 2.89 13.17
CA ARG A 45 -7.55 4.17 13.06
C ARG A 45 -9.01 4.09 13.48
N GLU A 46 -9.53 5.23 13.95
CA GLU A 46 -10.94 5.37 14.29
C GLU A 46 -11.86 5.36 13.05
N LYS A 47 -13.16 5.30 13.30
CA LYS A 47 -14.15 5.48 12.24
C LYS A 47 -13.99 6.87 11.61
N TRP A 48 -14.16 6.95 10.29
CA TRP A 48 -14.14 8.20 9.51
C TRP A 48 -12.78 8.89 9.32
N THR A 49 -11.68 8.28 9.73
CA THR A 49 -10.32 8.78 9.49
C THR A 49 -9.62 8.09 8.30
N HIS A 50 -10.41 7.56 7.35
CA HIS A 50 -9.92 6.76 6.22
C HIS A 50 -9.05 7.53 5.22
N LYS A 51 -9.01 8.86 5.29
CA LYS A 51 -8.12 9.70 4.48
C LYS A 51 -6.83 10.13 5.19
N LEU A 52 -6.68 9.80 6.48
CA LEU A 52 -5.42 10.05 7.18
C LEU A 52 -4.33 9.11 6.66
N PRO A 53 -3.05 9.54 6.68
CA PRO A 53 -1.93 8.71 6.30
C PRO A 53 -1.83 7.42 7.13
N SER A 54 -0.98 6.52 6.66
CA SER A 54 -0.72 5.22 7.29
C SER A 54 0.76 4.90 7.31
N ARG A 55 1.17 4.05 8.25
CA ARG A 55 2.58 3.64 8.37
C ARG A 55 2.87 2.22 7.88
N PHE A 56 1.85 1.41 7.59
CA PHE A 56 2.03 0.00 7.26
C PHE A 56 1.46 -0.36 5.89
N VAL A 57 2.15 -1.23 5.17
CA VAL A 57 1.61 -1.92 3.98
C VAL A 57 1.42 -3.39 4.28
N PHE A 58 0.22 -3.88 4.07
CA PHE A 58 -0.12 -5.30 4.12
C PHE A 58 -0.05 -5.85 2.71
N VAL A 59 0.78 -6.87 2.49
CA VAL A 59 0.90 -7.53 1.19
C VAL A 59 0.21 -8.88 1.26
N VAL A 60 -0.71 -9.11 0.34
CA VAL A 60 -1.50 -10.34 0.25
C VAL A 60 -1.41 -10.93 -1.15
N ASP A 61 -1.56 -12.24 -1.25
CA ASP A 61 -1.74 -12.93 -2.53
C ASP A 61 -3.08 -12.53 -3.16
N GLY A 62 -3.04 -12.14 -4.43
CA GLY A 62 -4.17 -11.58 -5.17
C GLY A 62 -5.27 -12.58 -5.52
N SER A 63 -5.01 -13.89 -5.39
CA SER A 63 -6.01 -14.93 -5.65
C SER A 63 -6.65 -15.45 -4.37
N THR A 64 -5.88 -15.58 -3.31
CA THR A 64 -6.29 -16.25 -2.05
C THR A 64 -6.53 -15.26 -0.91
N GLY A 65 -6.04 -14.03 -1.00
CA GLY A 65 -6.05 -13.06 0.09
C GLY A 65 -5.12 -13.39 1.25
N LYS A 66 -4.33 -14.47 1.14
CA LYS A 66 -3.40 -14.87 2.20
C LYS A 66 -2.34 -13.79 2.39
N ARG A 67 -2.14 -13.37 3.63
CA ARG A 67 -1.05 -12.45 4.00
C ARG A 67 0.32 -13.07 3.73
N LEU A 68 1.11 -12.36 2.94
CA LEU A 68 2.48 -12.72 2.60
C LEU A 68 3.47 -12.00 3.53
N ARG A 69 3.25 -10.70 3.76
CA ARG A 69 4.11 -9.87 4.62
C ARG A 69 3.39 -8.60 5.07
N ARG A 70 3.95 -7.95 6.11
CA ARG A 70 3.60 -6.60 6.55
C ARG A 70 4.88 -5.77 6.55
N ILE A 71 4.85 -4.64 5.86
CA ILE A 71 5.97 -3.70 5.75
C ILE A 71 5.67 -2.51 6.67
N ASP A 72 6.61 -2.17 7.54
CA ASP A 72 6.61 -0.91 8.29
C ASP A 72 7.39 0.11 7.47
N LEU A 73 6.71 1.19 7.06
CA LEU A 73 7.29 2.22 6.22
C LEU A 73 8.13 3.22 7.01
N GLY A 74 7.97 3.28 8.34
CA GLY A 74 8.67 4.25 9.21
C GLY A 74 8.21 5.71 9.06
N HIS A 75 7.24 5.97 8.16
CA HIS A 75 6.76 7.31 7.80
C HIS A 75 5.24 7.33 7.66
N GLU A 76 4.65 8.52 7.77
CA GLU A 76 3.23 8.75 7.47
C GLU A 76 3.04 8.88 5.95
N ILE A 77 2.42 7.86 5.34
CA ILE A 77 2.29 7.72 3.89
C ILE A 77 0.84 7.91 3.47
N ASP A 78 0.64 8.68 2.40
CA ASP A 78 -0.67 8.97 1.81
C ASP A 78 -0.98 8.07 0.61
N ALA A 79 0.01 7.74 -0.21
CA ALA A 79 -0.21 6.95 -1.42
C ALA A 79 0.93 5.97 -1.68
N ILE A 80 0.59 4.82 -2.27
CA ILE A 80 1.55 3.79 -2.66
C ILE A 80 1.43 3.42 -4.15
N GLY A 81 2.55 2.99 -4.73
CA GLY A 81 2.63 2.41 -6.07
C GLY A 81 3.74 1.36 -6.14
N VAL A 82 3.68 0.44 -7.11
CA VAL A 82 4.68 -0.62 -7.25
C VAL A 82 5.15 -0.72 -8.70
N SER A 83 6.48 -0.74 -8.92
CA SER A 83 7.02 -0.99 -10.27
C SER A 83 6.66 -2.40 -10.73
N GLN A 84 6.53 -2.62 -12.04
CA GLN A 84 6.03 -3.88 -12.63
C GLN A 84 7.12 -4.82 -13.13
N ASP A 85 8.39 -4.48 -12.88
CA ASP A 85 9.54 -5.32 -13.26
C ASP A 85 9.77 -6.49 -12.28
N ALA A 86 10.73 -7.37 -12.59
CA ALA A 86 10.98 -8.58 -11.80
C ALA A 86 11.54 -8.32 -10.38
N SER A 87 12.09 -7.14 -10.15
CA SER A 87 12.67 -6.68 -8.88
C SER A 87 11.91 -5.44 -8.38
N PRO A 88 10.63 -5.60 -8.02
CA PRO A 88 9.72 -4.49 -7.85
C PRO A 88 10.13 -3.56 -6.71
N LEU A 89 10.02 -2.25 -6.97
CA LEU A 89 10.14 -1.20 -5.97
C LEU A 89 8.75 -0.81 -5.46
N LEU A 90 8.63 -0.63 -4.15
CA LEU A 90 7.46 -0.04 -3.50
C LEU A 90 7.73 1.46 -3.30
N TYR A 91 6.93 2.27 -3.98
CA TYR A 91 6.90 3.71 -3.89
C TYR A 91 5.87 4.12 -2.84
N ALA A 92 6.25 4.99 -1.91
CA ALA A 92 5.40 5.46 -0.82
C ALA A 92 5.55 6.98 -0.69
N VAL A 93 4.50 7.74 -1.00
CA VAL A 93 4.55 9.21 -0.96
C VAL A 93 3.89 9.75 0.30
N SER A 94 4.59 10.66 0.97
CA SER A 94 4.07 11.47 2.07
C SER A 94 3.77 12.87 1.58
N ALA A 95 2.51 13.29 1.65
CA ALA A 95 2.10 14.66 1.35
C ALA A 95 2.61 15.64 2.42
N THR A 96 2.74 15.18 3.66
CA THR A 96 3.24 15.97 4.79
C THR A 96 4.73 16.24 4.64
N ASP A 97 5.52 15.19 4.39
CA ASP A 97 6.98 15.33 4.25
C ASP A 97 7.37 15.92 2.89
N LYS A 98 6.44 15.87 1.90
CA LYS A 98 6.67 16.24 0.49
C LYS A 98 7.75 15.36 -0.15
N THR A 99 7.73 14.09 0.22
CA THR A 99 8.79 13.12 -0.07
C THR A 99 8.20 11.83 -0.59
N LEU A 100 8.85 11.29 -1.61
CA LEU A 100 8.68 9.92 -2.07
C LEU A 100 9.74 9.05 -1.39
N TYR A 101 9.30 8.07 -0.62
CA TYR A 101 10.12 7.00 -0.07
C TYR A 101 10.12 5.79 -1.02
N ILE A 102 11.29 5.20 -1.22
CA ILE A 102 11.51 4.07 -2.12
C ILE A 102 11.97 2.88 -1.28
N HIS A 103 11.21 1.78 -1.37
CA HIS A 103 11.50 0.53 -0.68
C HIS A 103 11.67 -0.61 -1.67
N ASP A 104 12.45 -1.63 -1.31
CA ASP A 104 12.38 -2.94 -1.97
C ASP A 104 11.02 -3.58 -1.65
N ALA A 105 10.20 -3.91 -2.66
CA ALA A 105 8.82 -4.34 -2.41
C ALA A 105 8.74 -5.74 -1.77
N ARG A 106 9.79 -6.56 -1.88
CA ARG A 106 9.82 -7.95 -1.36
C ARG A 106 10.17 -7.99 0.12
N SER A 107 11.17 -7.21 0.53
CA SER A 107 11.70 -7.17 1.90
C SER A 107 11.15 -6.01 2.73
N GLY A 108 10.70 -4.92 2.08
CA GLY A 108 10.33 -3.67 2.73
C GLY A 108 11.52 -2.76 3.08
N ALA A 109 12.74 -3.16 2.75
CA ALA A 109 13.94 -2.39 3.05
C ALA A 109 13.90 -1.01 2.38
N ALA A 110 14.20 0.05 3.14
CA ALA A 110 14.33 1.39 2.58
C ALA A 110 15.58 1.47 1.67
N LEU A 111 15.41 2.00 0.47
CA LEU A 111 16.46 2.09 -0.55
C LEU A 111 16.84 3.53 -0.88
N GLY A 112 15.93 4.49 -0.70
CA GLY A 112 16.19 5.89 -0.96
C GLY A 112 14.95 6.77 -0.89
N THR A 113 15.14 8.05 -1.18
CA THR A 113 14.09 9.07 -1.14
C THR A 113 14.25 10.08 -2.26
N VAL A 114 13.15 10.74 -2.61
CA VAL A 114 13.12 11.96 -3.44
C VAL A 114 12.24 12.97 -2.73
N ASP A 115 12.81 14.08 -2.30
CA ASP A 115 12.13 15.15 -1.58
C ASP A 115 11.78 16.34 -2.51
N GLU A 116 11.37 17.46 -1.91
CA GLU A 116 11.00 18.70 -2.61
C GLU A 116 9.89 18.52 -3.68
N LEU A 117 8.98 17.56 -3.48
CA LEU A 117 7.89 17.23 -4.42
C LEU A 117 6.71 18.21 -4.36
N GLY A 118 7.01 19.50 -4.29
CA GLY A 118 6.03 20.58 -4.20
C GLY A 118 5.30 20.60 -2.85
N ARG A 119 4.01 20.94 -2.87
CA ARG A 119 3.25 21.26 -1.64
C ARG A 119 2.55 20.07 -0.99
N ALA A 120 1.98 19.18 -1.80
CA ALA A 120 1.18 18.04 -1.33
C ALA A 120 1.13 16.95 -2.43
N PRO A 121 2.23 16.23 -2.66
CA PRO A 121 2.26 15.12 -3.62
C PRO A 121 1.35 13.98 -3.13
N THR A 122 0.49 13.47 -4.02
CA THR A 122 -0.56 12.50 -3.63
C THR A 122 -0.82 11.41 -4.66
N LEU A 123 -0.25 11.51 -5.86
CA LEU A 123 -0.48 10.55 -6.94
C LEU A 123 0.83 9.90 -7.38
N ILE A 124 0.83 8.57 -7.47
CA ILE A 124 1.88 7.76 -8.08
C ILE A 124 1.26 7.05 -9.29
N VAL A 125 1.96 7.10 -10.42
CA VAL A 125 1.63 6.34 -11.62
C VAL A 125 2.87 5.55 -12.03
N THR A 126 2.76 4.23 -12.02
CA THR A 126 3.79 3.31 -12.49
C THR A 126 3.38 2.74 -13.84
N PRO A 127 4.19 2.89 -14.90
CA PRO A 127 3.85 2.30 -16.18
C PRO A 127 3.92 0.77 -16.12
N ASP A 128 3.01 0.12 -16.82
CA ASP A 128 3.17 -1.27 -17.23
C ASP A 128 4.19 -1.31 -18.37
N ARG A 129 5.41 -1.76 -18.11
CA ARG A 129 6.37 -2.10 -19.16
C ARG A 129 6.68 -3.58 -19.11
#